data_AF-A0A814YCG8-F1
#
_entry.id   AF-A0A814YCG8-F1
#
_cell.length_a   1.000
_cell.length_b   1.000
_cell.length_c   1.000
_cell.angle_alpha   90.00
_cell.angle_beta   90.00
_cell.angle_gamma   90.00
#
_symmetry.space_group_name_H-M   'P 1'
#
loop_
_entity.id
_entity.type
_entity.pdbx_description
1 polymer ?
#
loop_
_entity_poly.entity_id
_entity_poly.type
_entity_poly.pdbx_seq_one_letter_code
_entity_poly.pdbx_strand_id
1 'polypeptide(L)'
;MPPTVVSPLYWNYWANVIYILGMFGYLTIDSANYLFAGFQNDLSIFIYVFLAILFALSAILYAIDWYVYAVKLREDENEPIHYRAELIACMFQNVGCYLYLLGATLAFHQVKYMKTILLLNFFAILAFLTESSLIFLGWRMALRRQGTSNPKRGCVAQDVCMWAHLLYFIGNVIYLCSTSLAYRFYVDFNVTYPNGVVILQIFGDLIYLLDAYLYYECWKRDKQEYDANTERQNLVKLNVVKQLSTENFANDMKIDSDN
;
A
#
# COMPACT_ATOMS: atom_id res chain seq x y z
N MET A 1 16.46 -4.96 27.64
CA MET A 1 16.26 -5.70 26.38
C MET A 1 16.00 -4.67 25.30
N PRO A 2 16.78 -4.62 24.21
CA PRO A 2 16.44 -3.73 23.11
C PRO A 2 15.05 -4.13 22.61
N PRO A 3 14.12 -3.19 22.42
CA PRO A 3 12.80 -3.53 21.90
C PRO A 3 13.01 -4.26 20.58
N THR A 4 12.44 -5.46 20.48
CA THR A 4 12.30 -6.18 19.22
C THR A 4 11.32 -5.37 18.37
N VAL A 5 11.82 -4.30 17.77
CA VAL A 5 11.10 -3.57 16.73
C VAL A 5 10.98 -4.57 15.59
N VAL A 6 9.82 -5.24 15.51
CA VAL A 6 9.47 -6.04 14.34
C VAL A 6 9.69 -5.11 13.15
N SER A 7 10.60 -5.51 12.26
CA SER A 7 11.04 -4.64 11.16
C SER A 7 9.80 -4.19 10.38
N PRO A 8 9.57 -2.88 10.17
CA PRO A 8 8.47 -2.33 9.36
C PRO A 8 8.31 -3.06 8.00
N LEU A 9 9.43 -3.52 7.43
CA LEU A 9 9.51 -4.32 6.21
C LEU A 9 8.73 -5.65 6.26
N TYR A 10 8.51 -6.23 7.45
CA TYR A 10 7.74 -7.47 7.59
C TYR A 10 6.24 -7.24 7.33
N TRP A 11 5.69 -6.13 7.83
CA TRP A 11 4.28 -5.81 7.63
C TRP A 11 3.99 -5.40 6.20
N ASN A 12 4.88 -4.59 5.62
CA ASN A 12 4.80 -4.20 4.21
C ASN A 12 4.90 -5.42 3.27
N TYR A 13 5.72 -6.43 3.59
CA TYR A 13 5.75 -7.69 2.82
C TYR A 13 4.37 -8.37 2.77
N TRP A 14 3.77 -8.60 3.94
CA TRP A 14 2.49 -9.30 4.03
C TRP A 14 1.36 -8.49 3.41
N ALA A 15 1.37 -7.16 3.55
CA ALA A 15 0.41 -6.29 2.88
C ALA A 15 0.45 -6.48 1.35
N ASN A 16 1.65 -6.53 0.76
CA ASN A 16 1.81 -6.75 -0.69
C ASN A 16 1.39 -8.16 -1.12
N VAL A 17 1.75 -9.20 -0.38
CA VAL A 17 1.35 -10.59 -0.69
C VAL A 17 -0.18 -10.72 -0.64
N ILE A 18 -0.80 -10.20 0.41
CA ILE A 18 -2.25 -10.20 0.58
C ILE A 18 -2.93 -9.43 -0.55
N TYR A 19 -2.38 -8.27 -0.94
CA TYR A 19 -2.90 -7.44 -2.01
C TYR A 19 -2.84 -8.14 -3.38
N ILE A 20 -1.70 -8.75 -3.75
CA ILE A 20 -1.55 -9.53 -5.00
C ILE A 20 -2.56 -10.68 -5.05
N LEU A 21 -2.68 -11.45 -3.96
CA LEU A 21 -3.65 -12.54 -3.88
C LEU A 21 -5.08 -12.04 -4.04
N GLY A 22 -5.38 -10.89 -3.44
CA GLY A 22 -6.66 -10.21 -3.60
C GLY A 22 -6.95 -9.87 -5.06
N MET A 23 -6.02 -9.18 -5.73
CA MET A 23 -6.19 -8.76 -7.12
C MET A 23 -6.34 -9.94 -8.09
N PHE A 24 -5.59 -11.03 -7.87
CA PHE A 24 -5.75 -12.24 -8.67
C PHE A 24 -7.14 -12.86 -8.49
N GLY A 25 -7.68 -12.84 -7.27
CA GLY A 25 -9.04 -13.28 -6.96
C GLY A 25 -10.09 -12.46 -7.71
N TYR A 26 -10.00 -11.12 -7.66
CA TYR A 26 -10.90 -10.21 -8.38
C TYR A 26 -10.87 -10.47 -9.89
N LEU A 27 -9.68 -10.45 -10.49
CA LEU A 27 -9.50 -10.68 -11.92
C LEU A 27 -10.11 -12.02 -12.37
N THR A 28 -9.93 -13.07 -11.56
CA THR A 28 -10.48 -14.40 -11.86
C THR A 28 -12.01 -14.40 -11.83
N ILE A 29 -12.62 -13.78 -10.81
CA ILE A 29 -14.08 -13.75 -10.69
C ILE A 29 -14.70 -12.86 -11.76
N ASP A 30 -14.13 -11.68 -12.02
CA ASP A 30 -14.63 -10.74 -13.03
C ASP A 30 -14.52 -11.35 -14.44
N SER A 31 -13.41 -12.03 -14.73
CA SER A 31 -13.24 -12.79 -15.98
C SER A 31 -14.23 -13.95 -16.09
N ALA A 32 -14.48 -14.69 -15.00
CA ALA A 32 -15.45 -15.77 -14.99
C ALA A 32 -16.89 -15.26 -15.19
N ASN A 33 -17.25 -14.15 -14.54
CA ASN A 33 -18.55 -13.49 -14.71
C ASN A 33 -18.76 -12.99 -16.14
N TYR A 34 -17.70 -12.52 -16.81
CA TYR A 34 -17.75 -12.13 -18.22
C TYR A 34 -17.94 -13.32 -19.16
N LEU A 35 -17.19 -14.40 -18.96
CA LEU A 35 -17.19 -15.57 -19.84
C LEU A 35 -18.43 -16.47 -19.62
N PHE A 36 -18.92 -16.55 -18.39
CA PHE A 36 -20.03 -17.41 -17.98
C PHE A 36 -21.16 -16.57 -17.38
N ALA A 37 -22.10 -16.18 -18.23
CA ALA A 37 -23.31 -15.49 -17.80
C ALA A 37 -24.04 -16.34 -16.73
N GLY A 38 -24.08 -15.84 -15.49
CA GLY A 38 -24.69 -16.54 -14.34
C GLY A 38 -23.71 -17.06 -13.28
N PHE A 39 -22.40 -16.79 -13.40
CA PHE A 39 -21.41 -17.15 -12.37
C PHE A 39 -21.52 -16.31 -11.08
N GLN A 40 -22.38 -15.28 -11.05
CA GLN A 40 -22.75 -14.55 -9.83
C GLN A 40 -23.61 -15.42 -8.90
N ASN A 41 -22.94 -16.25 -8.11
CA ASN A 41 -23.53 -17.05 -7.04
C ASN A 41 -23.06 -16.55 -5.65
N ASP A 42 -23.66 -17.06 -4.59
CA ASP A 42 -23.30 -16.69 -3.21
C ASP A 42 -21.81 -16.92 -2.88
N LEU A 43 -21.16 -17.88 -3.55
CA LEU A 43 -19.73 -18.13 -3.40
C LEU A 43 -18.90 -16.95 -3.94
N SER A 44 -19.23 -16.40 -5.10
CA SER A 44 -18.56 -15.22 -5.65
C SER A 44 -18.69 -14.01 -4.73
N ILE A 45 -19.88 -13.78 -4.17
CA ILE A 45 -20.15 -12.71 -3.19
C ILE A 45 -19.34 -12.93 -1.92
N PHE A 46 -19.31 -14.15 -1.39
CA PHE A 46 -18.50 -14.50 -0.22
C PHE A 46 -17.02 -14.24 -0.46
N ILE A 47 -16.49 -14.61 -1.63
CA ILE A 47 -15.10 -14.33 -1.98
C ILE A 47 -14.87 -12.82 -2.07
N TYR A 48 -15.74 -12.04 -2.70
CA TYR A 48 -15.60 -10.58 -2.75
C TYR A 48 -15.59 -9.94 -1.36
N VAL A 49 -16.42 -10.41 -0.43
CA VAL A 49 -16.40 -9.92 0.97
C VAL A 49 -15.09 -10.29 1.65
N PHE A 50 -14.62 -11.53 1.48
CA PHE A 50 -13.33 -11.97 2.02
C PHE A 50 -12.17 -11.12 1.48
N LEU A 51 -12.14 -10.86 0.17
CA LEU A 51 -11.12 -10.03 -0.45
C LEU A 51 -11.20 -8.56 0.02
N ALA A 52 -12.41 -8.02 0.22
CA ALA A 52 -12.57 -6.68 0.78
C ALA A 52 -12.07 -6.57 2.23
N ILE A 53 -12.22 -7.63 3.04
CA ILE A 53 -11.62 -7.70 4.38
C ILE A 53 -10.09 -7.66 4.28
N LEU A 54 -9.51 -8.41 3.34
CA LEU A 54 -8.06 -8.40 3.11
C LEU A 54 -7.53 -7.01 2.74
N PHE A 55 -8.26 -6.25 1.92
CA PHE A 55 -7.89 -4.85 1.62
C PHE A 55 -7.99 -3.94 2.83
N ALA A 56 -9.05 -4.06 3.64
CA ALA A 56 -9.17 -3.29 4.88
C ALA A 56 -8.01 -3.60 5.85
N LEU A 57 -7.64 -4.87 6.01
CA LEU A 57 -6.47 -5.27 6.80
C LEU A 57 -5.18 -4.70 6.23
N SER A 58 -4.99 -4.73 4.90
CA SER A 58 -3.83 -4.14 4.24
C SER A 58 -3.73 -2.63 4.52
N ALA A 59 -4.83 -1.89 4.42
CA ALA A 59 -4.87 -0.45 4.72
C ALA A 59 -4.56 -0.14 6.19
N ILE A 60 -4.99 -0.99 7.13
CA ILE A 60 -4.63 -0.86 8.55
C ILE A 60 -3.12 -1.13 8.75
N LEU A 61 -2.58 -2.18 8.15
CA LEU A 61 -1.16 -2.50 8.24
C LEU A 61 -0.29 -1.39 7.64
N TYR A 62 -0.72 -0.79 6.53
CA TYR A 62 -0.05 0.35 5.92
C TYR A 62 -0.09 1.59 6.84
N ALA A 63 -1.23 1.88 7.46
CA ALA A 63 -1.34 2.98 8.42
C ALA A 63 -0.47 2.76 9.68
N ILE A 64 -0.35 1.51 10.16
CA ILE A 64 0.56 1.14 11.26
C ILE A 64 2.02 1.34 10.85
N ASP A 65 2.40 0.87 9.65
CA ASP A 65 3.75 1.05 9.10
C ASP A 65 4.13 2.53 9.02
N TRP A 66 3.23 3.35 8.46
CA TRP A 66 3.37 4.80 8.43
C TRP A 66 3.55 5.38 9.84
N TYR A 67 2.71 5.01 10.81
CA TYR A 67 2.79 5.54 12.17
C TYR A 67 4.12 5.17 12.86
N VAL A 68 4.56 3.92 12.74
CA VAL A 68 5.84 3.49 13.30
C VAL A 68 7.00 4.24 12.65
N TYR A 69 6.94 4.44 11.34
CA TYR A 69 8.02 5.08 10.59
C TYR A 69 8.08 6.61 10.80
N ALA A 70 6.96 7.29 10.60
CA ALA A 70 6.88 8.75 10.69
C ALA A 70 6.94 9.21 12.15
N VAL A 71 6.18 8.60 13.06
CA VAL A 71 6.04 9.12 14.43
C VAL A 71 7.13 8.59 15.36
N LYS A 72 7.39 7.27 15.38
CA LYS A 72 8.30 6.68 16.39
C LYS A 72 9.78 6.73 16.03
N LEU A 73 10.12 6.65 14.75
CA LEU A 73 11.51 6.55 14.32
C LEU A 73 12.12 7.91 13.91
N ARG A 74 11.31 8.98 13.84
CA ARG A 74 11.71 10.30 13.35
C ARG A 74 11.28 11.46 14.27
N GLU A 75 11.22 11.23 15.58
CA GLU A 75 10.80 12.24 16.60
C GLU A 75 11.61 13.56 16.59
N ASP A 76 12.76 13.64 15.91
CA ASP A 76 13.72 14.75 16.02
C ASP A 76 13.74 15.77 14.86
N GLU A 77 12.93 15.63 13.81
CA GLU A 77 12.93 16.57 12.68
C GLU A 77 11.67 17.44 12.68
N ASN A 78 11.80 18.78 12.83
CA ASN A 78 10.71 19.76 12.66
C ASN A 78 9.84 19.44 11.42
N GLU A 79 8.70 18.79 11.63
CA GLU A 79 8.11 17.97 10.57
C GLU A 79 7.48 18.78 9.43
N PRO A 80 7.89 18.54 8.17
CA PRO A 80 7.38 19.23 7.00
C PRO A 80 6.00 18.73 6.50
N ILE A 81 5.35 19.55 5.67
CA ILE A 81 4.00 19.37 5.12
C ILE A 81 3.76 18.00 4.45
N HIS A 82 4.79 17.29 3.98
CA HIS A 82 4.64 16.01 3.28
C HIS A 82 4.10 14.89 4.18
N TYR A 83 4.53 14.81 5.44
CA TYR A 83 4.02 13.80 6.38
C TYR A 83 2.53 13.96 6.66
N ARG A 84 2.03 15.21 6.64
CA ARG A 84 0.60 15.50 6.79
C ARG A 84 -0.20 15.03 5.56
N ALA A 85 0.36 15.18 4.36
CA ALA A 85 -0.29 14.69 3.14
C ALA A 85 -0.40 13.16 3.13
N GLU A 86 0.64 12.47 3.59
CA GLU A 86 0.67 10.99 3.70
C GLU A 86 -0.30 10.47 4.77
N LEU A 87 -0.39 11.12 5.92
CA LEU A 87 -1.39 10.77 6.94
C LEU A 87 -2.81 10.86 6.38
N ILE A 88 -3.12 11.98 5.72
CA ILE A 88 -4.44 12.19 5.11
C ILE A 88 -4.67 11.15 4.00
N ALA A 89 -3.65 10.81 3.21
CA ALA A 89 -3.72 9.74 2.22
C ALA A 89 -4.09 8.39 2.87
N CYS A 90 -3.40 8.00 3.95
CA CYS A 90 -3.71 6.78 4.71
C CYS A 90 -5.15 6.77 5.25
N MET A 91 -5.65 7.91 5.73
CA MET A 91 -7.04 8.04 6.17
C MET A 91 -8.02 7.79 5.02
N PHE A 92 -7.77 8.38 3.85
CA PHE A 92 -8.60 8.16 2.66
C PHE A 92 -8.52 6.71 2.16
N GLN A 93 -7.35 6.06 2.24
CA GLN A 93 -7.22 4.63 1.94
C GLN A 93 -8.16 3.79 2.82
N ASN A 94 -8.12 4.02 4.12
CA ASN A 94 -8.97 3.31 5.08
C ASN A 94 -10.46 3.56 4.79
N VAL A 95 -10.85 4.83 4.60
CA VAL A 95 -12.23 5.19 4.23
C VAL A 95 -12.67 4.44 2.96
N GLY A 96 -11.84 4.42 1.93
CA GLY A 96 -12.11 3.69 0.69
C GLY A 96 -12.31 2.19 0.92
N CYS A 97 -11.40 1.55 1.65
CA CYS A 97 -11.50 0.12 1.95
C CYS A 97 -12.76 -0.23 2.76
N TYR A 98 -13.13 0.58 3.76
CA TYR A 98 -14.34 0.33 4.56
C TYR A 98 -15.62 0.56 3.76
N LEU A 99 -15.70 1.61 2.93
CA LEU A 99 -16.84 1.83 2.04
C LEU A 99 -17.00 0.66 1.05
N TYR A 100 -15.88 0.19 0.51
CA TYR A 100 -15.87 -0.96 -0.38
C TYR A 100 -16.31 -2.26 0.31
N LEU A 101 -15.85 -2.50 1.55
CA LEU A 101 -16.29 -3.63 2.37
C LEU A 101 -17.79 -3.58 2.69
N LEU A 102 -18.32 -2.40 3.01
CA LEU A 102 -19.76 -2.20 3.20
C LEU A 102 -20.54 -2.51 1.91
N GLY A 103 -20.05 -2.04 0.76
CA GLY A 103 -20.60 -2.36 -0.56
C GLY A 103 -20.62 -3.86 -0.85
N ALA A 104 -19.49 -4.54 -0.63
CA ALA A 104 -19.36 -5.98 -0.79
C ALA A 104 -20.31 -6.76 0.12
N THR A 105 -20.46 -6.34 1.38
CA THR A 105 -21.37 -7.00 2.33
C THR A 105 -22.83 -6.85 1.92
N LEU A 106 -23.23 -5.70 1.37
CA LEU A 106 -24.58 -5.49 0.86
C LEU A 106 -24.91 -6.31 -0.39
N ALA A 107 -23.90 -6.84 -1.10
CA ALA A 107 -24.09 -7.63 -2.32
C ALA A 107 -24.86 -8.94 -2.07
N PHE A 108 -24.86 -9.50 -0.86
CA PHE A 108 -25.76 -10.62 -0.48
C PHE A 108 -27.25 -10.28 -0.67
N HIS A 109 -27.59 -9.00 -0.65
CA HIS A 109 -28.94 -8.49 -0.88
C HIS A 109 -28.98 -7.52 -2.07
N GLN A 110 -28.19 -7.81 -3.11
CA GLN A 110 -27.97 -6.94 -4.27
C GLN A 110 -29.27 -6.46 -4.95
N VAL A 111 -30.32 -7.30 -5.02
CA VAL A 111 -31.62 -6.91 -5.62
C VAL A 111 -32.24 -5.70 -4.91
N LYS A 112 -32.09 -5.62 -3.57
CA LYS A 112 -32.65 -4.55 -2.75
C LYS A 112 -31.72 -3.34 -2.65
N TYR A 113 -30.41 -3.57 -2.61
CA TYR A 113 -29.43 -2.54 -2.26
C TYR A 113 -28.52 -2.12 -3.43
N MET A 114 -28.81 -2.48 -4.68
CA MET A 114 -27.92 -2.21 -5.82
C MET A 114 -27.51 -0.74 -5.93
N LYS A 115 -28.45 0.21 -5.79
CA LYS A 115 -28.12 1.65 -5.82
C LYS A 115 -27.13 2.05 -4.73
N THR A 116 -27.33 1.51 -3.53
CA THR A 116 -26.45 1.76 -2.38
C THR A 116 -25.07 1.15 -2.61
N ILE A 117 -24.99 -0.07 -3.15
CA ILE A 117 -23.73 -0.74 -3.48
C ILE A 117 -22.93 0.10 -4.49
N LEU A 118 -23.57 0.51 -5.59
CA LEU A 118 -22.92 1.31 -6.63
C LEU A 118 -22.46 2.68 -6.10
N LEU A 119 -23.26 3.31 -5.23
CA LEU A 119 -22.91 4.58 -4.59
C LEU A 119 -21.74 4.44 -3.60
N LEU A 120 -21.71 3.37 -2.79
CA LEU A 120 -20.61 3.08 -1.89
C LEU A 120 -19.31 2.83 -2.66
N ASN A 121 -19.37 2.04 -3.74
CA ASN A 121 -18.22 1.81 -4.61
C ASN A 121 -17.73 3.12 -5.25
N PHE A 122 -18.64 3.98 -5.69
CA PHE A 122 -18.30 5.29 -6.24
C PHE A 122 -17.54 6.15 -5.22
N PHE A 123 -18.04 6.25 -3.99
CA PHE A 123 -17.35 7.00 -2.93
C PHE A 123 -16.03 6.35 -2.49
N ALA A 124 -15.96 5.02 -2.49
CA ALA A 124 -14.72 4.30 -2.21
C ALA A 124 -13.63 4.67 -3.23
N ILE A 125 -13.97 4.65 -4.53
CA ILE A 125 -13.04 5.01 -5.61
C ILE A 125 -12.61 6.48 -5.51
N LEU A 126 -13.52 7.40 -5.16
CA LEU A 126 -13.15 8.80 -4.92
C LEU A 126 -12.17 8.94 -3.74
N ALA A 127 -12.33 8.14 -2.69
CA ALA A 127 -11.38 8.12 -1.58
C ALA A 127 -10.00 7.62 -2.05
N PHE A 128 -9.93 6.54 -2.82
CA PHE A 128 -8.69 6.03 -3.39
C PHE A 128 -8.02 6.99 -4.39
N LEU A 129 -8.79 7.71 -5.21
CA LEU A 129 -8.26 8.79 -6.07
C LEU A 129 -7.67 9.94 -5.26
N THR A 130 -8.31 10.29 -4.14
CA THR A 130 -7.82 11.34 -3.25
C THR A 130 -6.53 10.92 -2.57
N GLU A 131 -6.47 9.69 -2.07
CA GLU A 131 -5.28 9.08 -1.48
C GLU A 131 -4.08 9.12 -2.44
N SER A 132 -4.24 8.57 -3.65
CA SER A 132 -3.18 8.55 -4.65
C SER A 132 -2.74 9.96 -5.06
N SER A 133 -3.69 10.88 -5.26
CA SER A 133 -3.38 12.29 -5.56
C SER A 133 -2.56 12.98 -4.46
N LEU A 134 -2.85 12.68 -3.20
CA LEU A 134 -2.10 13.22 -2.06
C LEU A 134 -0.69 12.65 -1.98
N ILE A 135 -0.51 11.38 -2.34
CA ILE A 135 0.82 10.76 -2.43
C ILE A 135 1.66 11.41 -3.53
N PHE A 136 1.07 11.65 -4.71
CA PHE A 136 1.72 12.41 -5.79
C PHE A 136 2.13 13.82 -5.33
N LEU A 137 1.25 14.50 -4.60
CA LEU A 137 1.53 15.83 -4.08
C LEU A 137 2.69 15.79 -3.07
N GLY A 138 2.68 14.83 -2.14
CA GLY A 138 3.75 14.58 -1.17
C GLY A 138 5.10 14.36 -1.86
N TRP A 139 5.13 13.46 -2.84
CA TRP A 139 6.32 13.16 -3.65
C TRP A 139 6.86 14.39 -4.38
N ARG A 140 6.00 15.14 -5.07
CA ARG A 140 6.40 16.35 -5.80
C ARG A 140 6.98 17.43 -4.87
N MET A 141 6.41 17.57 -3.67
CA MET A 141 6.93 18.49 -2.66
C MET A 141 8.29 18.04 -2.13
N ALA A 142 8.49 16.73 -1.94
CA ALA A 142 9.77 16.16 -1.52
C ALA A 142 10.89 16.41 -2.54
N LEU A 143 10.62 16.15 -3.84
CA LEU A 143 11.56 16.41 -4.93
C LEU A 143 12.03 17.86 -5.01
N ARG A 144 11.14 18.82 -4.76
CA ARG A 144 11.47 20.25 -4.80
C ARG A 144 12.38 20.70 -3.65
N ARG A 145 12.43 19.94 -2.55
CA ARG A 145 13.18 20.30 -1.33
C ARG A 145 14.52 19.60 -1.20
N GLN A 146 14.71 18.43 -1.81
CA GLN A 146 15.97 17.68 -1.73
C GLN A 146 16.84 17.87 -2.99
N GLY A 147 17.81 18.80 -2.89
CA GLY A 147 19.04 18.78 -3.70
C GLY A 147 20.14 17.92 -3.06
N THR A 148 19.80 17.01 -2.14
CA THR A 148 20.74 16.27 -1.31
C THR A 148 20.65 14.76 -1.55
N SER A 149 21.83 14.17 -1.75
CA SER A 149 22.15 12.82 -2.23
C SER A 149 21.77 11.65 -1.31
N ASN A 150 20.80 11.83 -0.43
CA ASN A 150 20.42 10.79 0.53
C ASN A 150 18.89 10.67 0.57
N PRO A 151 18.28 9.90 -0.35
CA PRO A 151 16.86 9.57 -0.30
C PRO A 151 16.62 8.62 0.88
N LYS A 152 16.69 9.13 2.11
CA LYS A 152 16.41 8.38 3.33
C LYS A 152 14.91 8.19 3.43
N ARG A 153 14.46 7.01 2.98
CA ARG A 153 13.22 6.24 3.23
C ARG A 153 11.98 6.91 3.79
N GLY A 154 10.84 6.38 3.42
CA GLY A 154 9.52 6.84 3.86
C GLY A 154 8.99 7.91 2.94
N CYS A 155 8.57 7.49 1.74
CA CYS A 155 7.72 8.29 0.83
C CYS A 155 8.41 9.26 -0.15
N VAL A 156 9.74 9.28 -0.25
CA VAL A 156 10.37 9.64 -1.54
C VAL A 156 10.21 8.43 -2.43
N ALA A 157 9.13 8.38 -3.21
CA ALA A 157 8.93 7.32 -4.19
C ALA A 157 10.20 7.20 -5.05
N GLN A 158 10.96 6.13 -4.81
CA GLN A 158 11.93 5.65 -5.77
C GLN A 158 11.16 5.44 -7.08
N ASP A 159 11.78 5.68 -8.24
CA ASP A 159 11.07 5.76 -9.52
C ASP A 159 10.03 4.65 -9.73
N VAL A 160 10.35 3.41 -9.32
CA VAL A 160 9.46 2.24 -9.41
C VAL A 160 8.19 2.37 -8.57
N CYS A 161 8.27 2.89 -7.35
CA CYS A 161 7.11 3.06 -6.47
C CYS A 161 6.23 4.20 -6.97
N MET A 162 6.85 5.16 -7.66
CA MET A 162 6.09 6.18 -8.33
C MET A 162 5.22 5.54 -9.43
N TRP A 163 5.82 4.73 -10.30
CA TRP A 163 5.07 4.00 -11.31
C TRP A 163 3.94 3.14 -10.73
N ALA A 164 4.14 2.52 -9.56
CA ALA A 164 3.09 1.79 -8.85
C ALA A 164 1.89 2.69 -8.49
N HIS A 165 2.12 3.83 -7.82
CA HIS A 165 1.06 4.79 -7.49
C HIS A 165 0.40 5.40 -8.74
N LEU A 166 1.13 5.55 -9.85
CA LEU A 166 0.56 6.00 -11.13
C LEU A 166 -0.38 4.97 -11.75
N LEU A 167 0.02 3.71 -11.77
CA LEU A 167 -0.86 2.63 -12.23
C LEU A 167 -2.09 2.53 -11.33
N TYR A 168 -1.91 2.61 -10.01
CA TYR A 168 -3.01 2.63 -9.05
C TYR A 168 -3.98 3.79 -9.30
N PHE A 169 -3.47 5.00 -9.59
CA PHE A 169 -4.29 6.14 -9.98
C PHE A 169 -5.06 5.89 -11.29
N ILE A 170 -4.39 5.37 -12.32
CA ILE A 170 -5.02 5.04 -13.62
C ILE A 170 -6.12 3.97 -13.42
N GLY A 171 -5.83 2.93 -12.64
CA GLY A 171 -6.79 1.89 -12.28
C GLY A 171 -8.04 2.51 -11.63
N ASN A 172 -7.85 3.36 -10.63
CA ASN A 172 -8.94 4.09 -9.98
C ASN A 172 -9.77 4.95 -10.95
N VAL A 173 -9.14 5.62 -11.92
CA VAL A 173 -9.87 6.38 -12.96
C VAL A 173 -10.73 5.44 -13.82
N ILE A 174 -10.20 4.29 -14.23
CA ILE A 174 -10.96 3.28 -14.99
C ILE A 174 -12.14 2.76 -14.17
N TYR A 175 -11.93 2.44 -12.90
CA TYR A 175 -13.01 2.01 -12.00
C TYR A 175 -14.05 3.10 -11.76
N LEU A 176 -13.64 4.37 -11.67
CA LEU A 176 -14.56 5.48 -11.54
C LEU A 176 -15.45 5.58 -12.78
N CYS A 177 -14.86 5.49 -13.98
CA CYS A 177 -15.61 5.47 -15.23
C CYS A 177 -16.56 4.27 -15.29
N SER A 178 -16.07 3.07 -14.97
CA SER A 178 -16.86 1.84 -14.99
C SER A 178 -18.04 1.90 -14.01
N THR A 179 -17.80 2.33 -12.77
CA THR A 179 -18.83 2.45 -11.73
C THR A 179 -19.85 3.54 -12.06
N SER A 180 -19.41 4.66 -12.64
CA SER A 180 -20.30 5.74 -13.09
C SER A 180 -21.21 5.27 -14.23
N LEU A 181 -20.67 4.50 -15.18
CA LEU A 181 -21.45 3.89 -16.24
C LEU A 181 -22.44 2.87 -15.66
N ALA A 182 -21.99 1.97 -14.79
CA ALA A 182 -22.85 0.98 -14.14
C ALA A 182 -24.02 1.65 -13.38
N TYR A 183 -23.73 2.70 -12.62
CA TYR A 183 -24.75 3.49 -11.92
C TYR A 183 -25.77 4.08 -12.89
N ARG A 184 -25.30 4.72 -13.96
CA ARG A 184 -26.18 5.31 -14.97
C ARG A 184 -27.04 4.25 -15.67
N PHE A 185 -26.45 3.14 -16.11
CA PHE A 185 -27.19 2.06 -16.76
C PHE A 185 -28.22 1.42 -15.82
N TYR A 186 -27.90 1.30 -14.54
CA TYR A 186 -28.83 0.78 -13.55
C TYR A 186 -29.99 1.75 -13.31
N VAL A 187 -29.73 3.05 -13.19
CA VAL A 187 -30.78 4.07 -12.99
C VAL A 187 -31.68 4.22 -14.22
N ASP A 188 -31.09 4.28 -15.41
CA ASP A 188 -31.81 4.60 -16.65
C ASP A 188 -32.49 3.36 -17.27
N PHE A 189 -31.89 2.17 -17.13
CA PHE A 189 -32.31 0.96 -17.83
C PHE A 189 -32.50 -0.27 -16.93
N ASN A 190 -32.24 -0.17 -15.63
CA ASN A 190 -32.25 -1.30 -14.69
C ASN A 190 -31.30 -2.45 -15.12
N VAL A 191 -30.17 -2.09 -15.75
CA VAL A 191 -29.12 -3.01 -16.18
C VAL A 191 -27.86 -2.73 -15.36
N THR A 192 -27.42 -3.71 -14.56
CA THR A 192 -26.33 -3.52 -13.60
C THR A 192 -24.94 -3.60 -14.23
N TYR A 193 -24.73 -4.54 -15.15
CA TYR A 193 -23.41 -4.86 -15.70
C TYR A 193 -23.50 -5.14 -17.20
N PRO A 194 -23.66 -4.10 -18.05
CA PRO A 194 -23.50 -4.29 -19.48
C PRO A 194 -22.08 -4.76 -19.78
N ASN A 195 -21.88 -5.59 -20.81
CA ASN A 195 -20.57 -6.19 -21.13
C ASN A 195 -19.42 -5.17 -21.18
N GLY A 196 -19.67 -3.94 -21.65
CA GLY A 196 -18.68 -2.87 -21.66
C GLY A 196 -18.19 -2.43 -20.28
N VAL A 197 -19.05 -2.43 -19.26
CA VAL A 197 -18.69 -2.13 -17.86
C VAL A 197 -17.80 -3.23 -17.30
N VAL A 198 -18.14 -4.49 -17.54
CA VAL A 198 -17.36 -5.65 -17.07
C VAL A 198 -15.97 -5.67 -17.73
N ILE A 199 -15.88 -5.39 -19.04
CA ILE A 199 -14.59 -5.28 -19.73
C ILE A 199 -13.72 -4.20 -19.10
N LEU A 200 -14.28 -3.02 -18.79
CA LEU A 200 -13.54 -1.96 -18.12
C LEU A 200 -13.05 -2.37 -16.72
N GLN A 201 -13.85 -3.14 -15.97
CA GLN A 201 -13.45 -3.68 -14.66
C GLN A 201 -12.27 -4.63 -14.81
N ILE A 202 -12.34 -5.59 -15.74
CA ILE A 202 -11.23 -6.52 -16.04
C ILE A 202 -9.94 -5.76 -16.41
N PHE A 203 -10.04 -4.72 -17.25
CA PHE A 203 -8.88 -3.88 -17.55
C PHE A 203 -8.34 -3.15 -16.32
N GLY A 204 -9.22 -2.66 -15.45
CA GLY A 204 -8.83 -2.07 -14.17
C GLY A 204 -8.11 -3.07 -13.27
N ASP A 205 -8.64 -4.29 -13.12
CA ASP A 205 -8.02 -5.38 -12.35
C ASP A 205 -6.63 -5.73 -12.86
N LEU A 206 -6.43 -5.76 -14.18
CA LEU A 206 -5.11 -6.00 -14.77
C LEU A 206 -4.11 -4.89 -14.41
N ILE A 207 -4.56 -3.63 -14.38
CA ILE A 207 -3.71 -2.51 -13.96
C ILE A 207 -3.36 -2.62 -12.48
N TYR A 208 -4.34 -2.92 -11.63
CA TYR A 208 -4.11 -3.15 -10.20
C TYR A 208 -3.23 -4.37 -9.94
N LEU A 209 -3.31 -5.43 -10.74
CA LEU A 209 -2.39 -6.56 -10.61
C LEU A 209 -0.94 -6.16 -10.96
N LEU A 210 -0.78 -5.32 -11.99
CA LEU A 210 0.54 -4.79 -12.36
C LEU A 210 1.07 -3.85 -11.28
N ASP A 211 0.24 -3.01 -10.68
CA ASP A 211 0.66 -2.15 -9.57
C ASP A 211 1.06 -2.95 -8.32
N ALA A 212 0.32 -4.01 -8.01
CA ALA A 212 0.62 -4.92 -6.90
C ALA A 212 2.01 -5.54 -7.06
N TYR A 213 2.33 -5.93 -8.30
CA TYR A 213 3.66 -6.44 -8.64
C TYR A 213 4.75 -5.36 -8.49
N LEU A 214 4.51 -4.12 -8.91
CA LEU A 214 5.48 -3.03 -8.74
C LEU A 214 5.72 -2.68 -7.27
N TYR A 215 4.69 -2.70 -6.43
CA TYR A 215 4.87 -2.52 -4.99
C TYR A 215 5.69 -3.64 -4.35
N TYR A 216 5.51 -4.88 -4.81
CA TYR A 216 6.35 -5.99 -4.39
C TYR A 216 7.82 -5.80 -4.79
N GLU A 217 8.10 -5.28 -5.99
CA GLU A 217 9.47 -4.93 -6.40
C GLU A 217 10.05 -3.76 -5.59
N CYS A 218 9.24 -2.76 -5.24
CA CYS A 218 9.62 -1.72 -4.30
C CYS A 218 10.04 -2.30 -2.95
N TRP A 219 9.21 -3.17 -2.39
CA TRP A 219 9.50 -3.82 -1.12
C TRP A 219 10.82 -4.62 -1.18
N LYS A 220 11.10 -5.36 -2.26
CA LYS A 220 12.37 -6.10 -2.41
C LYS A 220 13.57 -5.18 -2.32
N ARG A 221 13.52 -4.01 -2.98
CA ARG A 221 14.60 -3.02 -2.96
C ARG A 221 14.78 -2.43 -1.57
N ASP A 222 13.67 -2.09 -0.90
CA ASP A 222 13.68 -1.61 0.48
C ASP A 222 14.19 -2.68 1.46
N LYS A 223 13.99 -3.97 1.17
CA LYS A 223 14.60 -5.03 1.96
C LYS A 223 16.12 -5.07 1.76
N GLN A 224 16.58 -5.08 0.51
CA GLN A 224 18.02 -5.15 0.20
C GLN A 224 18.82 -3.99 0.81
N GLU A 225 18.32 -2.77 0.70
CA GLU A 225 19.00 -1.60 1.27
C GLU A 225 18.97 -1.64 2.81
N TYR A 226 17.96 -2.23 3.43
CA TYR A 226 17.89 -2.37 4.89
C TYR A 226 18.94 -3.35 5.39
N ASP A 227 19.02 -4.50 4.74
CA ASP A 227 19.98 -5.54 5.06
C ASP A 227 21.41 -5.00 4.89
N ALA A 228 21.68 -4.27 3.79
CA ALA A 228 22.98 -3.62 3.55
C ALA A 228 23.33 -2.55 4.60
N ASN A 229 22.36 -1.73 5.01
CA ASN A 229 22.59 -0.71 6.04
C ASN A 229 22.80 -1.34 7.43
N THR A 230 22.06 -2.40 7.75
CA THR A 230 22.21 -3.16 9.00
C THR A 230 23.58 -3.81 9.06
N GLU A 231 24.04 -4.41 7.96
CA GLU A 231 25.39 -4.98 7.84
C GLU A 231 26.46 -3.90 8.04
N ARG A 232 26.35 -2.74 7.38
CA ARG A 232 27.26 -1.61 7.57
C ARG A 232 27.31 -1.15 9.03
N GLN A 233 26.16 -1.02 9.70
CA GLN A 233 26.11 -0.64 11.10
C GLN A 233 26.76 -1.69 12.02
N ASN A 234 26.55 -2.97 11.75
CA ASN A 234 27.18 -4.05 12.49
C ASN A 234 28.70 -4.06 12.30
N LEU A 235 29.19 -3.82 11.08
CA LEU A 235 30.61 -3.68 10.78
C LEU A 235 31.24 -2.48 11.50
N VAL A 236 30.55 -1.32 11.53
CA VAL A 236 31.00 -0.15 12.28
C VAL A 236 31.10 -0.46 13.78
N LYS A 237 30.06 -1.07 14.37
CA LYS A 237 30.08 -1.49 15.78
C LYS A 237 31.23 -2.47 16.07
N LEU A 238 31.44 -3.46 15.20
CA LEU A 238 32.52 -4.43 15.35
C LEU A 238 33.90 -3.73 15.30
N ASN A 239 34.08 -2.77 14.40
CA ASN A 239 35.32 -2.01 14.29
C ASN A 239 35.56 -1.12 15.51
N VAL A 240 34.51 -0.47 16.06
CA VAL A 240 34.60 0.31 17.30
C VAL A 240 34.98 -0.60 18.48
N VAL A 241 34.37 -1.77 18.61
CA VAL A 241 34.71 -2.75 19.66
C VAL A 241 36.15 -3.24 19.52
N LYS A 242 36.62 -3.53 18.29
CA LYS A 242 38.01 -3.91 18.04
C LYS A 242 38.99 -2.79 18.43
N GLN A 243 38.70 -1.55 18.06
CA GLN A 243 39.53 -0.40 18.44
C GLN A 243 39.62 -0.26 19.96
N LEU A 244 38.50 -0.27 20.67
CA LEU A 244 38.47 -0.20 22.13
C LEU A 244 39.22 -1.36 22.81
N SER A 245 39.12 -2.59 22.27
CA SER A 245 39.87 -3.73 22.81
C SER A 245 41.38 -3.61 22.61
N THR A 246 41.81 -3.01 21.48
CA THR A 246 43.23 -2.80 21.17
C THR A 246 43.82 -1.70 22.03
N GLU A 247 43.06 -0.62 22.27
CA GLU A 247 43.46 0.46 23.18
C GLU A 247 43.59 -0.02 24.63
N ASN A 248 42.63 -0.82 25.10
CA ASN A 248 42.69 -1.39 26.45
C ASN A 248 43.90 -2.31 26.63
N PHE A 249 44.17 -3.19 25.65
CA PHE A 249 45.33 -4.07 25.70
C PHE A 249 46.67 -3.31 25.68
N ALA A 250 46.76 -2.23 24.89
CA ALA A 250 47.94 -1.38 24.87
C ALA A 250 48.16 -0.64 26.20
N ASN A 251 47.08 -0.23 26.89
CA ASN A 251 47.15 0.39 28.20
C ASN A 251 47.59 -0.60 29.28
N ASP A 252 47.10 -1.84 29.25
CA ASP A 252 47.49 -2.89 30.19
C ASP A 252 48.99 -3.23 30.08
N MET A 253 49.53 -3.34 28.86
CA MET A 253 50.97 -3.57 28.65
C MET A 253 51.85 -2.42 29.15
N LYS A 254 51.34 -1.19 29.17
CA LYS A 254 52.08 -0.01 29.61
C LYS A 254 52.17 0.06 31.14
N ILE A 255 51.15 -0.44 31.84
CA ILE A 255 51.14 -0.56 33.30
C ILE A 255 52.15 -1.63 33.77
N ASP A 256 52.30 -2.72 33.01
CA ASP A 256 53.28 -3.77 33.32
C ASP A 256 54.74 -3.36 33.01
N SER A 257 54.98 -2.39 32.12
CA SER A 257 56.34 -1.90 31.83
C SER A 257 56.87 -0.86 32.82
N ASP A 258 55.98 -0.20 33.56
CA ASP A 258 56.30 0.88 34.49
C ASP A 258 56.51 0.38 35.94
N ASN A 259 56.34 -0.93 36.20
CA ASN A 259 56.62 -1.62 37.47
C ASN A 259 57.90 -2.46 37.39
#